data_AF-G0NYA2-F1
#
_entry.id   AF-G0NYA2-F1
#
_cell.length_a   1.000
_cell.length_b   1.000
_cell.length_c   1.000
_cell.angle_alpha   90.00
_cell.angle_beta   90.00
_cell.angle_gamma   90.00
#
_symmetry.space_group_name_H-M   'P 1'
#
loop_
_entity.id
_entity.type
_entity.pdbx_description
1 polymer ?
#
loop_
_entity_poly.entity_id
_entity_poly.type
_entity_poly.pdbx_seq_one_letter_code
_entity_poly.pdbx_strand_id
1 'polypeptide(L)'
;MFSSPFREKEADEIKLGIVKPQAFQLFLNFANNAISVTDENIEEAMSVVDYLQVPKLETKCLEHLSQRSEWTLKEQFTLAENSHSGKLVRQVMNSINDSFVFNEVIPSDLDSLASNTKSIVLQKAFELLGHRKLSPPPMEYEETFEQRIDEILDQVEIQNHEGQVLADQCRLLKTHLIVEEFLSLKPNGIRLDEVNNAEMRELRNQRHLAHDALERNYFEAQIQVAKWKHLYTKIDDADPEGITFDKEIVCDILLWFPPIINRNKRNNVGALELAVGNLPIDEIYRNGVARIGNLQLVPNLMNASQWMRRIEVSSPRVQNRQRENVRIPDGIRQIPAEANFTILDNFIKNIRTKYYDGLAQAEQQNEN
;
A
#
# COMPACT_ATOMS: atom_id res chain seq x y z
N MET A 1 -15.50 25.67 -1.27
CA MET A 1 -16.72 26.51 -1.29
C MET A 1 -16.78 27.46 -0.09
N PHE A 2 -16.74 26.96 1.15
CA PHE A 2 -16.84 27.81 2.36
C PHE A 2 -15.49 28.34 2.90
N SER A 3 -14.43 28.25 2.11
CA SER A 3 -13.07 28.69 2.46
C SER A 3 -12.56 29.72 1.47
N SER A 4 -11.59 30.55 1.88
CA SER A 4 -10.93 31.50 0.97
C SER A 4 -10.24 30.75 -0.18
N PRO A 5 -10.29 31.21 -1.46
CA PRO A 5 -10.72 32.52 -1.94
C PRO A 5 -12.07 32.54 -2.71
N PHE A 6 -13.01 31.66 -2.35
CA PHE A 6 -14.27 31.50 -3.09
C PHE A 6 -15.28 32.61 -2.74
N ARG A 7 -15.98 33.15 -3.76
CA ARG A 7 -16.99 34.23 -3.58
C ARG A 7 -18.20 33.75 -2.77
N GLU A 8 -18.45 32.46 -2.83
CA GLU A 8 -19.49 31.72 -2.12
C GLU A 8 -19.32 31.77 -0.59
N LYS A 9 -18.12 32.11 -0.09
CA LYS A 9 -17.85 32.23 1.35
C LYS A 9 -18.72 33.29 2.03
N GLU A 10 -18.98 34.40 1.35
CA GLU A 10 -19.73 35.55 1.89
C GLU A 10 -21.21 35.55 1.41
N ALA A 11 -21.64 34.47 0.76
CA ALA A 11 -23.00 34.36 0.24
C ALA A 11 -23.90 33.62 1.23
N ASP A 12 -25.03 34.23 1.61
CA ASP A 12 -26.04 33.60 2.45
C ASP A 12 -26.80 32.47 1.71
N GLU A 13 -26.80 32.51 0.38
CA GLU A 13 -27.44 31.51 -0.49
C GLU A 13 -26.50 31.08 -1.61
N ILE A 14 -26.38 29.77 -1.83
CA ILE A 14 -25.56 29.18 -2.90
C ILE A 14 -26.46 28.34 -3.80
N LYS A 15 -26.43 28.63 -5.11
CA LYS A 15 -27.18 27.88 -6.11
C LYS A 15 -26.36 26.70 -6.62
N LEU A 16 -26.86 25.48 -6.41
CA LEU A 16 -26.30 24.26 -6.99
C LEU A 16 -26.96 24.03 -8.36
N GLY A 17 -26.21 24.22 -9.44
CA GLY A 17 -26.77 24.23 -10.80
C GLY A 17 -26.99 22.85 -11.43
N ILE A 18 -26.30 21.82 -10.96
CA ILE A 18 -26.23 20.51 -11.65
C ILE A 18 -26.88 19.37 -10.83
N VAL A 19 -26.97 19.51 -9.50
CA VAL A 19 -27.53 18.45 -8.64
C VAL A 19 -29.04 18.53 -8.60
N LYS A 20 -29.73 17.42 -8.89
CA LYS A 20 -31.18 17.32 -8.74
C LYS A 20 -31.58 17.51 -7.26
N PRO A 21 -32.71 18.16 -6.94
CA PRO A 21 -33.15 18.36 -5.56
C PRO A 21 -33.22 17.07 -4.73
N GLN A 22 -33.68 15.97 -5.33
CA GLN A 22 -33.77 14.65 -4.68
C GLN A 22 -32.39 14.10 -4.31
N ALA A 23 -31.42 14.20 -5.22
CA ALA A 23 -30.05 13.77 -4.98
C ALA A 23 -29.38 14.62 -3.88
N PHE A 24 -29.62 15.94 -3.87
CA PHE A 24 -29.12 16.79 -2.80
C PHE A 24 -29.78 16.48 -1.44
N GLN A 25 -31.09 16.18 -1.42
CA GLN A 25 -31.76 15.74 -0.19
C GLN A 25 -31.20 14.41 0.33
N LEU A 26 -30.86 13.48 -0.56
CA LEU A 26 -30.18 12.24 -0.20
C LEU A 26 -28.84 12.53 0.47
N PHE A 27 -28.04 13.45 -0.10
CA PHE A 27 -26.78 13.88 0.50
C PHE A 27 -26.97 14.44 1.92
N LEU A 28 -27.96 15.33 2.12
CA LEU A 28 -28.25 15.90 3.44
C LEU A 28 -28.68 14.82 4.45
N ASN A 29 -29.51 13.87 4.01
CA ASN A 29 -29.96 12.77 4.87
C ASN A 29 -28.78 11.86 5.22
N PHE A 30 -27.90 11.56 4.27
CA PHE A 30 -26.69 10.76 4.49
C PHE A 30 -25.73 11.44 5.46
N ALA A 31 -25.49 12.75 5.29
CA ALA A 31 -24.63 13.53 6.19
C ALA A 31 -25.14 13.54 7.64
N ASN A 32 -26.45 13.44 7.83
CA ASN A 32 -27.09 13.35 9.14
C ASN A 32 -27.31 11.90 9.62
N ASN A 33 -26.70 10.90 8.95
CA ASN A 33 -26.85 9.46 9.22
C ASN A 33 -28.32 8.97 9.22
N ALA A 34 -29.20 9.63 8.47
CA ALA A 34 -30.63 9.36 8.44
C ALA A 34 -31.05 8.37 7.32
N ILE A 35 -30.14 8.00 6.42
CA ILE A 35 -30.41 7.08 5.31
C ILE A 35 -29.19 6.22 4.98
N SER A 36 -29.44 5.00 4.49
CA SER A 36 -28.43 4.10 3.93
C SER A 36 -28.49 4.07 2.39
N VAL A 37 -27.37 3.72 1.76
CA VAL A 37 -27.32 3.49 0.31
C VAL A 37 -28.01 2.16 -0.02
N THR A 38 -28.83 2.17 -1.07
CA THR A 38 -29.65 1.04 -1.57
C THR A 38 -29.71 1.07 -3.10
N ASP A 39 -30.17 -0.02 -3.74
CA ASP A 39 -30.31 -0.07 -5.21
C ASP A 39 -31.27 1.00 -5.75
N GLU A 40 -32.30 1.36 -4.98
CA GLU A 40 -33.27 2.41 -5.33
C GLU A 40 -32.69 3.82 -5.36
N ASN A 41 -31.54 4.06 -4.72
CA ASN A 41 -31.00 5.40 -4.52
C ASN A 41 -29.52 5.54 -4.94
N ILE A 42 -28.94 4.48 -5.48
CA ILE A 42 -27.53 4.39 -5.83
C ILE A 42 -27.16 5.33 -6.98
N GLU A 43 -28.04 5.53 -7.97
CA GLU A 43 -27.81 6.43 -9.09
C GLU A 43 -27.73 7.89 -8.60
N GLU A 44 -28.69 8.31 -7.78
CA GLU A 44 -28.69 9.63 -7.16
C GLU A 44 -27.47 9.82 -6.28
N ALA A 45 -27.13 8.82 -5.45
CA ALA A 45 -25.96 8.87 -4.58
C ALA A 45 -24.65 9.01 -5.39
N MET A 46 -24.50 8.26 -6.49
CA MET A 46 -23.34 8.38 -7.37
C MET A 46 -23.29 9.70 -8.12
N SER A 47 -24.44 10.29 -8.49
CA SER A 47 -24.47 11.64 -9.08
C SER A 47 -24.02 12.73 -8.10
N VAL A 48 -24.32 12.56 -6.80
CA VAL A 48 -23.81 13.44 -5.74
C VAL A 48 -22.31 13.28 -5.60
N VAL A 49 -21.82 12.04 -5.63
CA VAL A 49 -20.39 11.74 -5.53
C VAL A 49 -19.62 12.40 -6.67
N ASP A 50 -20.09 12.27 -7.91
CA ASP A 50 -19.45 12.88 -9.08
C ASP A 50 -19.37 14.41 -8.93
N TYR A 51 -20.48 15.03 -8.52
CA TYR A 51 -20.55 16.50 -8.45
C TYR A 51 -19.90 17.12 -7.20
N LEU A 52 -20.22 16.61 -6.00
CA LEU A 52 -19.77 17.17 -4.72
C LEU A 52 -18.48 16.52 -4.20
N GLN A 53 -17.99 15.46 -4.86
CA GLN A 53 -16.76 14.74 -4.51
C GLN A 53 -16.75 14.29 -3.03
N VAL A 54 -17.79 13.54 -2.62
CA VAL A 54 -18.00 13.11 -1.23
C VAL A 54 -17.42 11.69 -1.04
N PRO A 55 -16.19 11.51 -0.51
CA PRO A 55 -15.51 10.21 -0.58
C PRO A 55 -16.18 9.16 0.31
N LYS A 56 -16.75 9.57 1.46
CA LYS A 56 -17.47 8.66 2.36
C LYS A 56 -18.72 8.06 1.71
N LEU A 57 -19.43 8.86 0.91
CA LEU A 57 -20.60 8.39 0.18
C LEU A 57 -20.18 7.46 -0.96
N GLU A 58 -19.11 7.81 -1.68
CA GLU A 58 -18.52 6.95 -2.72
C GLU A 58 -18.17 5.57 -2.16
N THR A 59 -17.47 5.50 -1.02
CA THR A 59 -17.15 4.22 -0.35
C THR A 59 -18.41 3.42 -0.03
N LYS A 60 -19.46 4.06 0.49
CA LYS A 60 -20.72 3.37 0.80
C LYS A 60 -21.45 2.87 -0.45
N CYS A 61 -21.40 3.61 -1.55
CA CYS A 61 -21.91 3.15 -2.84
C CYS A 61 -21.14 1.92 -3.35
N LEU A 62 -19.81 1.96 -3.32
CA LEU A 62 -18.96 0.84 -3.73
C LEU A 62 -19.17 -0.42 -2.88
N GLU A 63 -19.28 -0.27 -1.56
CA GLU A 63 -19.60 -1.35 -0.61
C GLU A 63 -20.96 -1.98 -0.92
N HIS A 64 -21.99 -1.16 -1.16
CA HIS A 64 -23.33 -1.65 -1.46
C HIS A 64 -23.35 -2.44 -2.79
N LEU A 65 -22.77 -1.86 -3.85
CA LEU A 65 -22.68 -2.49 -5.17
C LEU A 65 -21.90 -3.80 -5.20
N SER A 66 -20.91 -3.96 -4.32
CA SER A 66 -20.09 -5.19 -4.25
C SER A 66 -20.70 -6.29 -3.40
N GLN A 67 -21.51 -5.96 -2.39
CA GLN A 67 -21.94 -6.94 -1.37
C GLN A 67 -23.45 -7.21 -1.34
N ARG A 68 -24.28 -6.24 -1.72
CA ARG A 68 -25.72 -6.23 -1.39
C ARG A 68 -26.63 -5.88 -2.57
N SER A 69 -26.06 -5.43 -3.67
CA SER A 69 -26.81 -4.98 -4.84
C SER A 69 -27.26 -6.15 -5.71
N GLU A 70 -28.45 -6.02 -6.28
CA GLU A 70 -28.98 -6.92 -7.32
C GLU A 70 -28.51 -6.52 -8.72
N TRP A 71 -27.78 -5.40 -8.85
CA TRP A 71 -27.32 -4.88 -10.14
C TRP A 71 -26.27 -5.78 -10.79
N THR A 72 -26.48 -6.05 -12.07
CA THR A 72 -25.54 -6.78 -12.91
C THR A 72 -24.25 -5.98 -13.13
N LEU A 73 -23.14 -6.67 -13.44
CA LEU A 73 -21.87 -6.01 -13.74
C LEU A 73 -21.98 -5.01 -14.90
N LYS A 74 -22.88 -5.26 -15.86
CA LYS A 74 -23.15 -4.35 -16.98
C LYS A 74 -23.83 -3.06 -16.52
N GLU A 75 -24.82 -3.15 -15.64
CA GLU A 75 -25.49 -1.98 -15.07
C GLU A 75 -24.53 -1.18 -14.19
N GLN A 76 -23.71 -1.87 -13.39
CA GLN A 76 -22.67 -1.24 -12.58
C GLN A 76 -21.61 -0.53 -13.45
N PHE A 77 -21.17 -1.14 -14.55
CA PHE A 77 -20.26 -0.51 -15.50
C PHE A 77 -20.87 0.74 -16.13
N THR A 78 -22.14 0.66 -16.53
CA THR A 78 -22.87 1.79 -17.10
C THR A 78 -22.99 2.95 -16.11
N LEU A 79 -23.29 2.64 -14.85
CA LEU A 79 -23.32 3.63 -13.77
C LEU A 79 -21.95 4.26 -13.55
N ALA A 80 -20.88 3.46 -13.60
CA ALA A 80 -19.51 3.94 -13.43
C ALA A 80 -19.11 4.95 -14.52
N GLU A 81 -19.47 4.68 -15.77
CA GLU A 81 -19.25 5.62 -16.88
C GLU A 81 -20.08 6.89 -16.72
N ASN A 82 -21.37 6.76 -16.42
CA ASN A 82 -22.27 7.91 -16.28
C ASN A 82 -21.90 8.82 -15.11
N SER A 83 -21.28 8.28 -14.07
CA SER A 83 -20.83 9.02 -12.88
C SER A 83 -19.33 9.31 -12.87
N HIS A 84 -18.63 9.05 -13.98
CA HIS A 84 -17.18 9.24 -14.14
C HIS A 84 -16.33 8.59 -13.03
N SER A 85 -16.85 7.55 -12.36
CA SER A 85 -16.19 6.91 -11.22
C SER A 85 -15.19 5.86 -11.68
N GLY A 86 -13.93 6.29 -11.85
CA GLY A 86 -12.82 5.38 -12.15
C GLY A 86 -12.61 4.28 -11.09
N LYS A 87 -13.05 4.48 -9.85
CA LYS A 87 -13.01 3.45 -8.80
C LYS A 87 -14.03 2.35 -9.06
N LEU A 88 -15.28 2.71 -9.38
CA LEU A 88 -16.31 1.75 -9.70
C LEU A 88 -15.97 0.98 -10.99
N VAL A 89 -15.44 1.66 -12.03
CA VAL A 89 -14.96 1.00 -13.26
C VAL A 89 -13.95 -0.11 -12.91
N ARG A 90 -12.95 0.19 -12.08
CA ARG A 90 -11.97 -0.83 -11.67
C ARG A 90 -12.61 -1.94 -10.85
N GLN A 91 -13.50 -1.63 -9.90
CA GLN A 91 -14.19 -2.64 -9.11
C GLN A 91 -14.91 -3.63 -10.03
N VAL A 92 -15.70 -3.14 -10.98
CA VAL A 92 -16.41 -3.97 -11.96
C VAL A 92 -15.42 -4.80 -12.79
N MET A 93 -14.35 -4.19 -13.31
CA MET A 93 -13.34 -4.92 -14.09
C MET A 93 -12.66 -6.04 -13.31
N ASN A 94 -12.45 -5.88 -12.00
CA ASN A 94 -11.83 -6.91 -11.17
C ASN A 94 -12.76 -8.08 -10.86
N SER A 95 -14.08 -7.84 -10.86
CA SER A 95 -15.07 -8.92 -10.75
C SER A 95 -15.17 -9.78 -12.01
N ILE A 96 -14.65 -9.31 -13.15
CA ILE A 96 -14.66 -10.06 -14.41
C ILE A 96 -13.45 -10.99 -14.48
N ASN A 97 -13.67 -12.30 -14.46
CA ASN A 97 -12.59 -13.30 -14.54
C ASN A 97 -12.56 -14.06 -15.88
N ASP A 98 -13.50 -13.76 -16.77
CA ASP A 98 -13.70 -14.51 -18.00
C ASP A 98 -13.99 -13.58 -19.19
N SER A 99 -13.48 -13.98 -20.35
CA SER A 99 -13.58 -13.20 -21.60
C SER A 99 -15.00 -13.09 -22.16
N PHE A 100 -15.88 -14.06 -21.89
CA PHE A 100 -17.29 -14.00 -22.28
C PHE A 100 -18.00 -12.92 -21.48
N VAL A 101 -17.85 -12.93 -20.15
CA VAL A 101 -18.43 -11.90 -19.26
C VAL A 101 -17.89 -10.51 -19.62
N PHE A 102 -16.59 -10.41 -19.94
CA PHE A 102 -16.00 -9.16 -20.41
C PHE A 102 -16.72 -8.60 -21.64
N ASN A 103 -16.98 -9.45 -22.64
CA ASN A 103 -17.68 -9.03 -23.86
C ASN A 103 -19.16 -8.69 -23.64
N GLU A 104 -19.80 -9.22 -22.58
CA GLU A 104 -21.18 -8.86 -22.22
C GLU A 104 -21.27 -7.51 -21.50
N VAL A 105 -20.29 -7.20 -20.66
CA VAL A 105 -20.25 -5.99 -19.84
C VAL A 105 -19.79 -4.78 -20.64
N ILE A 106 -18.76 -4.94 -21.47
CA ILE A 106 -18.16 -3.83 -22.23
C ILE A 106 -18.95 -3.54 -23.51
N PRO A 107 -19.29 -2.27 -23.81
CA PRO A 107 -19.96 -1.92 -25.05
C PRO A 107 -19.05 -2.19 -26.26
N SER A 108 -19.65 -2.65 -27.37
CA SER A 108 -18.91 -2.93 -28.60
C SER A 108 -18.26 -1.69 -29.21
N ASP A 109 -18.86 -0.51 -28.99
CA ASP A 109 -18.28 0.77 -29.39
C ASP A 109 -17.40 1.33 -28.27
N LEU A 110 -16.11 1.03 -28.35
CA LEU A 110 -15.13 1.54 -27.39
C LEU A 110 -14.89 3.04 -27.52
N ASP A 111 -15.17 3.67 -28.67
CA ASP A 111 -14.88 5.09 -28.88
C ASP A 111 -15.76 5.99 -28.00
N SER A 112 -16.95 5.50 -27.63
CA SER A 112 -17.87 6.14 -26.71
C SER A 112 -17.40 6.20 -25.25
N LEU A 113 -16.44 5.36 -24.86
CA LEU A 113 -15.95 5.29 -23.48
C LEU A 113 -15.08 6.49 -23.10
N ALA A 114 -15.13 6.86 -21.82
CA ALA A 114 -14.26 7.89 -21.27
C ALA A 114 -12.78 7.48 -21.39
N SER A 115 -11.88 8.45 -21.56
CA SER A 115 -10.46 8.18 -21.84
C SER A 115 -9.77 7.38 -20.72
N ASN A 116 -10.16 7.61 -19.47
CA ASN A 116 -9.67 6.84 -18.31
C ASN A 116 -10.19 5.40 -18.36
N THR A 117 -11.46 5.19 -18.72
CA THR A 117 -12.08 3.87 -18.81
C THR A 117 -11.51 3.03 -19.94
N LYS A 118 -11.25 3.62 -21.11
CA LYS A 118 -10.55 2.94 -22.23
C LYS A 118 -9.26 2.28 -21.77
N SER A 119 -8.46 2.98 -20.96
CA SER A 119 -7.20 2.45 -20.44
C SER A 119 -7.39 1.25 -19.52
N ILE A 120 -8.37 1.33 -18.61
CA ILE A 120 -8.68 0.24 -17.65
C ILE A 120 -9.25 -0.99 -18.39
N VAL A 121 -10.18 -0.77 -19.33
CA VAL A 121 -10.79 -1.84 -20.15
C VAL A 121 -9.72 -2.54 -21.00
N LEU A 122 -8.83 -1.78 -21.64
CA LEU A 122 -7.74 -2.34 -22.43
C LEU A 122 -6.75 -3.14 -21.57
N GLN A 123 -6.43 -2.63 -20.39
CA GLN A 123 -5.59 -3.36 -19.43
C GLN A 123 -6.24 -4.69 -19.05
N LYS A 124 -7.54 -4.69 -18.72
CA LYS A 124 -8.27 -5.91 -18.38
C LYS A 124 -8.34 -6.91 -19.55
N ALA A 125 -8.51 -6.43 -20.78
CA ALA A 125 -8.46 -7.28 -21.96
C ALA A 125 -7.10 -7.99 -22.09
N PHE A 126 -5.99 -7.28 -21.88
CA PHE A 126 -4.66 -7.90 -21.89
C PHE A 126 -4.43 -8.89 -20.75
N GLU A 127 -5.02 -8.66 -19.58
CA GLU A 127 -4.97 -9.61 -18.46
C GLU A 127 -5.71 -10.91 -18.81
N LEU A 128 -6.93 -10.81 -19.35
CA LEU A 128 -7.73 -11.98 -19.73
C LEU A 128 -7.10 -12.77 -20.89
N LEU A 129 -6.35 -12.11 -21.77
CA LEU A 129 -5.57 -12.75 -22.84
C LEU A 129 -4.25 -13.38 -22.34
N GLY A 130 -3.91 -13.24 -21.05
CA GLY A 130 -2.67 -13.77 -20.48
C GLY A 130 -1.41 -12.98 -20.86
N HIS A 131 -1.57 -11.78 -21.41
CA HIS A 131 -0.45 -10.90 -21.77
C HIS A 131 0.03 -10.03 -20.58
N ARG A 132 -0.75 -9.97 -19.49
CA ARG A 132 -0.41 -9.27 -18.24
C ARG A 132 -0.90 -10.09 -17.04
N LYS A 133 -0.20 -9.96 -15.90
CA LYS A 133 -0.62 -10.54 -14.62
C LYS A 133 -1.90 -9.82 -14.15
N LEU A 134 -2.86 -10.56 -13.58
CA LEU A 134 -4.12 -10.01 -13.05
C LEU A 134 -3.82 -8.82 -12.13
N SER A 135 -4.39 -7.65 -12.41
CA SER A 135 -4.34 -6.55 -11.45
C SER A 135 -5.13 -6.96 -10.22
N PRO A 136 -4.54 -6.93 -9.01
CA PRO A 136 -5.32 -7.11 -7.80
C PRO A 136 -6.35 -5.96 -7.67
N PRO A 137 -7.55 -6.24 -7.11
CA PRO A 137 -8.59 -5.22 -6.98
C PRO A 137 -8.14 -4.00 -6.18
N PRO A 138 -8.58 -2.77 -6.52
CA PRO A 138 -8.38 -1.58 -5.71
C PRO A 138 -9.35 -1.65 -4.53
N MET A 139 -9.02 -2.49 -3.58
CA MET A 139 -9.51 -2.44 -2.22
C MET A 139 -8.36 -1.91 -1.37
N GLU A 140 -8.64 -1.25 -0.24
CA GLU A 140 -7.61 -0.97 0.77
C GLU A 140 -7.02 -2.29 1.26
N TYR A 141 -6.07 -2.86 0.52
CA TYR A 141 -5.27 -3.97 1.01
C TYR A 141 -4.32 -3.37 2.04
N GLU A 142 -4.62 -3.64 3.30
CA GLU A 142 -3.54 -3.88 4.22
C GLU A 142 -2.77 -5.09 3.67
N GLU A 143 -1.66 -4.80 2.99
CA GLU A 143 -0.83 -5.80 2.37
C GLU A 143 -0.37 -6.80 3.44
N THR A 144 -0.73 -8.07 3.29
CA THR A 144 -0.46 -9.06 4.32
C THR A 144 1.01 -9.47 4.31
N PHE A 145 1.49 -9.97 5.45
CA PHE A 145 2.85 -10.50 5.56
C PHE A 145 3.17 -11.55 4.48
N GLU A 146 2.26 -12.49 4.21
CA GLU A 146 2.48 -13.53 3.19
C GLU A 146 2.42 -12.98 1.77
N GLN A 147 1.64 -11.92 1.48
CA GLN A 147 1.69 -11.26 0.16
C GLN A 147 3.09 -10.70 -0.12
N ARG A 148 3.74 -10.11 0.88
CA ARG A 148 5.13 -9.61 0.75
C ARG A 148 6.15 -10.75 0.57
N ILE A 149 5.90 -11.91 1.18
CA ILE A 149 6.70 -13.11 0.94
C ILE A 149 6.50 -13.59 -0.50
N ASP A 150 5.26 -13.68 -0.98
CA ASP A 150 4.95 -14.11 -2.33
C ASP A 150 5.58 -13.20 -3.39
N GLU A 151 5.66 -11.89 -3.14
CA GLU A 151 6.41 -10.96 -4.02
C GLU A 151 7.91 -11.28 -4.08
N ILE A 152 8.52 -11.72 -2.98
CA ILE A 152 9.92 -12.17 -2.96
C ILE A 152 10.05 -13.47 -3.77
N LEU A 153 9.13 -14.42 -3.57
CA LEU A 153 9.14 -15.71 -4.27
C LEU A 153 8.94 -15.56 -5.78
N ASP A 154 8.05 -14.67 -6.21
CA ASP A 154 7.88 -14.30 -7.61
C ASP A 154 9.18 -13.75 -8.20
N GLN A 155 9.89 -12.90 -7.45
CA GLN A 155 11.14 -12.31 -7.92
C GLN A 155 12.25 -13.35 -8.08
N VAL A 156 12.26 -14.40 -7.24
CA VAL A 156 13.19 -15.54 -7.35
C VAL A 156 12.96 -16.31 -8.65
N GLU A 157 11.70 -16.52 -9.02
CA GLU A 157 11.32 -17.25 -10.24
C GLU A 157 11.64 -16.45 -11.51
N ILE A 158 11.46 -15.13 -11.48
CA ILE A 158 11.57 -14.27 -12.66
C ILE A 158 13.03 -13.84 -12.93
N GLN A 159 13.87 -13.64 -11.91
CA GLN A 159 15.22 -13.08 -12.09
C GLN A 159 16.26 -13.65 -11.12
N ASN A 160 16.94 -14.70 -11.54
CA ASN A 160 18.10 -15.27 -10.84
C ASN A 160 19.36 -14.34 -10.89
N HIS A 161 19.32 -13.20 -11.59
CA HIS A 161 20.48 -12.34 -11.85
C HIS A 161 20.44 -10.94 -11.20
N GLU A 162 19.31 -10.51 -10.65
CA GLU A 162 19.16 -9.23 -9.93
C GLU A 162 19.09 -9.41 -8.42
N GLY A 163 20.00 -10.21 -7.84
CA GLY A 163 19.95 -10.56 -6.41
C GLY A 163 20.03 -9.37 -5.45
N GLN A 164 20.39 -8.18 -5.93
CA GLN A 164 20.29 -6.95 -5.16
C GLN A 164 18.84 -6.51 -4.90
N VAL A 165 17.91 -6.73 -5.83
CA VAL A 165 16.47 -6.50 -5.65
C VAL A 165 15.94 -7.40 -4.54
N LEU A 166 16.28 -8.69 -4.57
CA LEU A 166 15.93 -9.65 -3.54
C LEU A 166 16.48 -9.24 -2.17
N ALA A 167 17.74 -8.80 -2.11
CA ALA A 167 18.35 -8.32 -0.88
C ALA A 167 17.65 -7.08 -0.30
N ASP A 168 17.14 -6.19 -1.16
CA ASP A 168 16.37 -5.03 -0.74
C ASP A 168 14.98 -5.44 -0.23
N GLN A 169 14.26 -6.33 -0.95
CA GLN A 169 12.96 -6.85 -0.49
C GLN A 169 13.07 -7.57 0.86
N CYS A 170 14.09 -8.43 1.04
CA CYS A 170 14.34 -9.11 2.31
C CYS A 170 14.58 -8.11 3.45
N ARG A 171 15.33 -7.04 3.18
CA ARG A 171 15.58 -5.98 4.15
C ARG A 171 14.31 -5.21 4.51
N LEU A 172 13.52 -4.82 3.50
CA LEU A 172 12.26 -4.08 3.68
C LEU A 172 11.26 -4.91 4.48
N LEU A 173 11.15 -6.21 4.20
CA LEU A 173 10.31 -7.13 4.97
C LEU A 173 10.78 -7.25 6.43
N LYS A 174 12.09 -7.38 6.67
CA LYS A 174 12.64 -7.40 8.02
C LYS A 174 12.30 -6.13 8.79
N THR A 175 12.51 -4.96 8.19
CA THR A 175 12.23 -3.68 8.84
C THR A 175 10.74 -3.50 9.12
N HIS A 176 9.88 -3.99 8.23
CA HIS A 176 8.44 -3.98 8.44
C HIS A 176 8.03 -4.75 9.70
N LEU A 177 8.53 -5.98 9.87
CA LEU A 177 8.29 -6.76 11.08
C LEU A 177 8.82 -6.09 12.35
N ILE A 178 10.00 -5.45 12.27
CA ILE A 178 10.54 -4.72 13.42
C ILE A 178 9.60 -3.58 13.81
N VAL A 179 9.04 -2.84 12.85
CA VAL A 179 8.04 -1.79 13.14
C VAL A 179 6.83 -2.39 13.85
N GLU A 180 6.27 -3.50 13.34
CA GLU A 180 5.11 -4.14 13.96
C GLU A 180 5.38 -4.62 15.40
N GLU A 181 6.56 -5.20 15.64
CA GLU A 181 7.02 -5.60 16.97
C GLU A 181 7.21 -4.39 17.92
N PHE A 182 7.75 -3.28 17.41
CA PHE A 182 7.87 -2.05 18.19
C PHE A 182 6.51 -1.47 18.57
N LEU A 183 5.53 -1.54 17.68
CA LEU A 183 4.17 -1.06 17.93
C LEU A 183 3.41 -1.99 18.89
N SER A 184 3.61 -3.30 18.83
CA SER A 184 2.93 -4.27 19.70
C SER A 184 3.46 -4.32 21.13
N LEU A 185 4.77 -4.10 21.34
CA LEU A 185 5.41 -4.22 22.65
C LEU A 185 5.20 -3.01 23.57
N LYS A 186 4.66 -1.89 23.09
CA LYS A 186 4.52 -0.68 23.89
C LYS A 186 3.12 -0.57 24.52
N PRO A 187 3.00 -0.61 25.87
CA PRO A 187 1.71 -0.61 26.57
C PRO A 187 0.92 0.71 26.42
N ASN A 188 1.51 1.77 25.86
CA ASN A 188 0.90 3.08 25.67
C ASN A 188 0.57 3.44 24.20
N GLY A 189 0.16 2.45 23.38
CA GLY A 189 -0.86 2.70 22.35
C GLY A 189 -0.49 3.55 21.13
N ILE A 190 0.72 3.45 20.57
CA ILE A 190 0.91 3.93 19.18
C ILE A 190 0.31 2.87 18.28
N ARG A 191 -0.94 3.06 17.85
CA ARG A 191 -1.59 2.13 16.93
C ARG A 191 -1.13 2.40 15.50
N LEU A 192 -1.09 1.36 14.66
CA LEU A 192 -0.60 1.44 13.28
C LEU A 192 -1.41 2.45 12.42
N ASP A 193 -2.68 2.66 12.75
CA ASP A 193 -3.57 3.65 12.14
C ASP A 193 -3.16 5.10 12.45
N GLU A 194 -2.55 5.37 13.61
CA GLU A 194 -2.00 6.72 13.91
C GLU A 194 -0.78 7.07 13.05
N VAL A 195 -0.08 6.04 12.57
CA VAL A 195 1.09 6.19 11.71
C VAL A 195 0.69 6.40 10.24
N ASN A 196 -0.54 6.06 9.83
CA ASN A 196 -0.98 6.15 8.43
C ASN A 196 -1.50 7.55 8.07
N ASN A 197 -0.62 8.41 7.56
CA ASN A 197 -0.99 9.73 7.05
C ASN A 197 -1.33 9.72 5.53
N ALA A 198 -1.85 10.84 5.02
CA ALA A 198 -2.24 10.99 3.61
C ALA A 198 -1.06 10.76 2.64
N GLU A 199 0.16 11.14 3.03
CA GLU A 199 1.37 10.96 2.22
C GLU A 199 1.74 9.48 2.11
N MET A 200 1.64 8.71 3.19
CA MET A 200 1.87 7.25 3.17
C MET A 200 0.81 6.54 2.33
N ARG A 201 -0.44 7.02 2.31
CA ARG A 201 -1.48 6.50 1.41
C ARG A 201 -1.12 6.73 -0.05
N GLU A 202 -0.65 7.92 -0.39
CA GLU A 202 -0.21 8.23 -1.74
C GLU A 202 1.00 7.38 -2.16
N LEU A 203 2.00 7.24 -1.29
CA LEU A 203 3.13 6.34 -1.55
C LEU A 203 2.71 4.88 -1.73
N ARG A 204 1.73 4.40 -0.94
CA ARG A 204 1.17 3.05 -1.14
C ARG A 204 0.52 2.95 -2.51
N ASN A 205 -0.27 3.94 -2.93
CA ASN A 205 -0.87 3.94 -4.27
C ASN A 205 0.22 3.90 -5.35
N GLN A 206 1.27 4.70 -5.21
CA GLN A 206 2.41 4.71 -6.14
C GLN A 206 3.15 3.37 -6.16
N ARG A 207 3.34 2.72 -5.00
CA ARG A 207 3.88 1.36 -4.91
C ARG A 207 3.03 0.36 -5.68
N HIS A 208 1.70 0.43 -5.57
CA HIS A 208 0.80 -0.46 -6.31
C HIS A 208 0.84 -0.22 -7.83
N LEU A 209 1.08 1.03 -8.24
CA LEU A 209 1.19 1.42 -9.65
C LEU A 209 2.60 1.21 -10.24
N ALA A 210 3.56 0.78 -9.43
CA ALA A 210 4.95 0.60 -9.86
C ALA A 210 5.07 -0.52 -10.90
N HIS A 211 5.88 -0.26 -11.92
CA HIS A 211 6.01 -1.10 -13.12
C HIS A 211 6.97 -2.27 -12.92
N ASP A 212 7.92 -2.13 -11.98
CA ASP A 212 8.93 -3.15 -11.70
C ASP A 212 9.25 -3.28 -10.19
N ALA A 213 10.05 -4.28 -9.84
CA ALA A 213 10.42 -4.56 -8.44
C ALA A 213 11.37 -3.51 -7.84
N LEU A 214 12.17 -2.82 -8.66
CA LEU A 214 13.05 -1.74 -8.19
C LEU A 214 12.23 -0.52 -7.76
N GLU A 215 11.23 -0.16 -8.56
CA GLU A 215 10.29 0.92 -8.30
C GLU A 215 9.40 0.59 -7.08
N ARG A 216 8.91 -0.65 -6.96
CA ARG A 216 8.22 -1.11 -5.73
C ARG A 216 9.08 -0.98 -4.48
N ASN A 217 10.34 -1.45 -4.54
CA ASN A 217 11.28 -1.32 -3.42
C ASN A 217 11.57 0.14 -3.05
N TYR A 218 11.61 1.02 -4.05
CA TYR A 218 11.80 2.45 -3.84
C TYR A 218 10.64 3.05 -3.04
N PHE A 219 9.39 2.82 -3.46
CA PHE A 219 8.23 3.34 -2.75
C PHE A 219 8.07 2.71 -1.37
N GLU A 220 8.28 1.40 -1.24
CA GLU A 220 8.26 0.72 0.06
C GLU A 220 9.32 1.28 1.01
N ALA A 221 10.54 1.56 0.54
CA ALA A 221 11.57 2.20 1.36
C ALA A 221 11.15 3.60 1.84
N GLN A 222 10.46 4.38 1.02
CA GLN A 222 9.93 5.69 1.42
C GLN A 222 8.81 5.56 2.46
N ILE A 223 7.90 4.59 2.28
CA ILE A 223 6.84 4.29 3.26
C ILE A 223 7.48 3.94 4.61
N GLN A 224 8.51 3.10 4.61
CA GLN A 224 9.21 2.73 5.84
C GLN A 224 9.89 3.94 6.51
N VAL A 225 10.57 4.80 5.74
CA VAL A 225 11.16 6.05 6.28
C VAL A 225 10.09 6.90 6.97
N ALA A 226 8.93 7.07 6.33
CA ALA A 226 7.83 7.84 6.90
C ALA A 226 7.31 7.22 8.21
N LYS A 227 7.11 5.89 8.24
CA LYS A 227 6.73 5.15 9.46
C LYS A 227 7.73 5.33 10.59
N TRP A 228 9.02 5.17 10.31
CA TRP A 228 10.08 5.30 11.31
C TRP A 228 10.24 6.73 11.84
N LYS A 229 10.10 7.74 11.00
CA LYS A 229 10.11 9.15 11.42
C LYS A 229 8.93 9.49 12.34
N HIS A 230 7.75 8.98 12.01
CA HIS A 230 6.57 9.17 12.84
C HIS A 230 6.74 8.47 14.19
N LEU A 231 7.24 7.23 14.20
CA LEU A 231 7.55 6.50 15.42
C LEU A 231 8.57 7.25 16.29
N TYR A 232 9.63 7.78 15.68
CA TYR A 232 10.61 8.61 16.39
C TYR A 232 9.94 9.80 17.06
N THR A 233 9.10 10.54 16.32
CA THR A 233 8.44 11.75 16.82
C THR A 233 7.57 11.41 18.03
N LYS A 234 6.81 10.31 17.98
CA LYS A 234 6.01 9.83 19.12
C LYS A 234 6.86 9.44 20.33
N ILE A 235 8.02 8.79 20.11
CA ILE A 235 8.95 8.45 21.20
C ILE A 235 9.55 9.73 21.80
N ASP A 236 9.92 10.69 20.95
CA ASP A 236 10.49 11.97 21.35
C ASP A 236 9.52 12.83 22.15
N ASP A 237 8.25 12.90 21.70
CA ASP A 237 7.17 13.59 22.41
C ASP A 237 6.89 12.96 23.79
N ALA A 238 7.02 11.64 23.91
CA ALA A 238 6.76 10.91 25.15
C ALA A 238 7.90 11.04 26.18
N ASP A 239 9.15 11.18 25.73
CA ASP A 239 10.33 11.36 26.59
C ASP A 239 11.38 12.25 25.91
N PRO A 240 11.24 13.58 25.96
CA PRO A 240 12.12 14.51 25.24
C PRO A 240 13.56 14.53 25.75
N GLU A 241 13.76 14.35 27.06
CA GLU A 241 15.07 14.43 27.72
C GLU A 241 15.77 13.06 27.82
N GLY A 242 15.03 11.96 27.67
CA GLY A 242 15.58 10.62 27.61
C GLY A 242 16.27 10.33 26.28
N ILE A 243 17.57 10.02 26.33
CA ILE A 243 18.19 9.17 25.31
C ILE A 243 17.67 7.75 25.57
N THR A 244 16.42 7.51 25.17
CA THR A 244 15.87 6.16 25.19
C THR A 244 16.57 5.35 24.11
N PHE A 245 17.08 4.16 24.46
CA PHE A 245 17.61 3.15 23.54
C PHE A 245 16.77 2.97 22.25
N ASP A 246 15.46 3.18 22.35
CA ASP A 246 14.52 3.16 21.22
C ASP A 246 14.80 4.24 20.16
N LYS A 247 15.20 5.46 20.54
CA LYS A 247 15.54 6.54 19.59
C LYS A 247 16.79 6.18 18.78
N GLU A 248 17.80 5.58 19.42
CA GLU A 248 19.01 5.13 18.74
C GLU A 248 18.69 4.03 17.72
N ILE A 249 17.85 3.05 18.09
CA ILE A 249 17.40 2.00 17.17
C ILE A 249 16.68 2.58 15.96
N VAL A 250 15.76 3.53 16.18
CA VAL A 250 15.02 4.17 15.09
C VAL A 250 15.98 4.89 14.13
N CYS A 251 16.93 5.66 14.67
CA CYS A 251 17.96 6.34 13.89
C CYS A 251 18.82 5.36 13.08
N ASP A 252 19.27 4.26 13.70
CA ASP A 252 20.07 3.24 13.02
C ASP A 252 19.32 2.57 11.87
N ILE A 253 18.03 2.26 12.07
CA ILE A 253 17.19 1.64 11.04
C ILE A 253 16.89 2.62 9.90
N LEU A 254 16.65 3.90 10.21
CA LEU A 254 16.46 4.92 9.19
C LEU A 254 17.64 5.01 8.20
N LEU A 255 18.86 4.72 8.65
CA LEU A 255 20.05 4.70 7.78
C LEU A 255 20.11 3.51 6.82
N TRP A 256 19.18 2.55 6.90
CA TRP A 256 19.15 1.38 6.01
C TRP A 256 18.44 1.64 4.68
N PHE A 257 17.56 2.64 4.62
CA PHE A 257 16.75 2.98 3.44
C PHE A 257 17.46 3.84 2.38
N PRO A 258 18.35 4.79 2.72
CA PRO A 258 19.00 5.66 1.74
C PRO A 258 19.69 4.92 0.60
N PRO A 259 20.39 3.79 0.80
CA PRO A 259 20.96 3.03 -0.30
C PRO A 259 19.92 2.50 -1.28
N ILE A 260 18.71 2.12 -0.82
CA ILE A 260 17.61 1.64 -1.67
C ILE A 260 17.02 2.84 -2.44
N ILE A 261 16.72 3.92 -1.74
CA ILE A 261 16.11 5.13 -2.30
C ILE A 261 17.03 5.79 -3.34
N ASN A 262 18.32 5.96 -3.03
CA ASN A 262 19.26 6.66 -3.90
C ASN A 262 19.53 5.92 -5.21
N ARG A 263 19.48 4.58 -5.22
CA ARG A 263 19.69 3.78 -6.43
C ARG A 263 18.60 4.02 -7.48
N ASN A 264 17.36 4.24 -7.05
CA ASN A 264 16.20 4.41 -7.95
C ASN A 264 15.72 5.87 -8.06
N LYS A 265 16.40 6.80 -7.37
CA LYS A 265 16.06 8.23 -7.35
C LYS A 265 16.08 8.91 -8.73
N ARG A 266 16.92 8.46 -9.66
CA ARG A 266 17.04 9.08 -11.00
C ARG A 266 15.84 8.82 -11.91
N ASN A 267 15.09 7.74 -11.65
CA ASN A 267 13.93 7.38 -12.45
C ASN A 267 12.63 8.01 -11.90
N ASN A 268 12.62 8.39 -10.62
CA ASN A 268 11.42 8.81 -9.88
C ASN A 268 11.57 10.24 -9.32
N VAL A 269 11.84 11.21 -10.21
CA VAL A 269 12.18 12.61 -9.87
C VAL A 269 11.05 13.33 -9.10
N GLY A 270 9.80 12.86 -9.18
CA GLY A 270 8.64 13.49 -8.53
C GLY A 270 8.32 13.04 -7.10
N ALA A 271 8.89 11.94 -6.61
CA ALA A 271 8.44 11.31 -5.35
C ALA A 271 9.24 11.72 -4.10
N LEU A 272 10.14 12.71 -4.21
CA LEU A 272 11.14 13.01 -3.19
C LEU A 272 10.81 14.25 -2.34
N GLU A 273 9.68 14.24 -1.62
CA GLU A 273 9.35 15.33 -0.67
C GLU A 273 9.41 14.92 0.81
N LEU A 274 9.43 13.62 1.13
CA LEU A 274 9.45 13.15 2.53
C LEU A 274 10.77 13.37 3.28
N ALA A 275 11.83 13.79 2.59
CA ALA A 275 13.12 14.14 3.21
C ALA A 275 13.19 15.62 3.68
N VAL A 276 12.18 16.42 3.35
CA VAL A 276 12.24 17.89 3.43
C VAL A 276 11.54 18.44 4.69
N GLY A 277 10.99 17.57 5.54
CA GLY A 277 10.42 17.99 6.82
C GLY A 277 11.40 18.76 7.71
N ASN A 278 10.88 19.55 8.64
CA ASN A 278 11.66 20.41 9.53
C ASN A 278 11.78 19.85 10.95
N LEU A 279 11.44 18.58 11.18
CA LEU A 279 11.55 17.95 12.49
C LEU A 279 13.02 17.56 12.78
N PRO A 280 13.42 17.40 14.06
CA PRO A 280 14.76 16.94 14.43
C PRO A 280 15.16 15.63 13.73
N ILE A 281 14.21 14.69 13.59
CA ILE A 281 14.44 13.42 12.90
C ILE A 281 14.71 13.59 11.40
N ASP A 282 14.18 14.64 10.77
CA ASP A 282 14.46 14.93 9.37
C ASP A 282 15.89 15.41 9.18
N GLU A 283 16.42 16.21 10.11
CA GLU A 283 17.81 16.64 10.11
C GLU A 283 18.76 15.45 10.32
N ILE A 284 18.48 14.59 11.30
CA ILE A 284 19.23 13.36 11.54
C ILE A 284 19.25 12.49 10.27
N TYR A 285 18.09 12.30 9.65
CA TYR A 285 17.97 11.53 8.42
C TYR A 285 18.76 12.17 7.27
N ARG A 286 18.65 13.49 7.06
CA ARG A 286 19.42 14.20 6.02
C ARG A 286 20.93 14.09 6.22
N ASN A 287 21.41 14.26 7.45
CA ASN A 287 22.82 14.13 7.80
C ASN A 287 23.32 12.70 7.55
N GLY A 288 22.51 11.71 7.91
CA GLY A 288 22.75 10.30 7.61
C GLY A 288 22.86 10.01 6.11
N VAL A 289 21.89 10.50 5.33
CA VAL A 289 21.86 10.38 3.87
C VAL A 289 23.09 11.04 3.24
N ALA A 290 23.45 12.25 3.67
CA ALA A 290 24.63 12.97 3.18
C ALA A 290 25.93 12.20 3.44
N ARG A 291 26.07 11.61 4.63
CA ARG A 291 27.22 10.77 4.99
C ARG A 291 27.33 9.53 4.11
N ILE A 292 26.21 8.88 3.81
CA ILE A 292 26.17 7.70 2.92
C ILE A 292 26.46 8.10 1.47
N GLY A 293 25.92 9.22 1.00
CA GLY A 293 26.16 9.75 -0.34
C GLY A 293 27.64 10.06 -0.58
N ASN A 294 28.33 10.59 0.42
CA ASN A 294 29.77 10.86 0.36
C ASN A 294 30.64 9.58 0.35
N LEU A 295 30.10 8.44 0.77
CA LEU A 295 30.79 7.15 0.78
C LEU A 295 30.61 6.35 -0.52
N GLN A 296 29.64 6.69 -1.38
CA GLN A 296 29.36 5.97 -2.63
C GLN A 296 29.73 6.77 -3.89
N LEU A 297 30.99 6.63 -4.32
CA LEU A 297 31.47 7.10 -5.62
C LEU A 297 32.26 6.02 -6.40
N VAL A 298 32.03 4.73 -6.10
CA VAL A 298 32.55 3.64 -6.94
C VAL A 298 31.38 2.75 -7.37
N PRO A 299 30.97 2.80 -8.65
CA PRO A 299 30.06 1.82 -9.23
C PRO A 299 30.83 0.51 -9.37
N ASN A 300 30.94 -0.24 -8.29
CA ASN A 300 31.48 -1.58 -8.34
C ASN A 300 30.36 -2.51 -8.85
N LEU A 301 30.66 -3.29 -9.89
CA LEU A 301 29.90 -4.49 -10.22
C LEU A 301 29.82 -5.34 -8.93
N MET A 302 28.66 -5.31 -8.27
CA MET A 302 28.46 -6.04 -7.03
C MET A 302 28.47 -7.54 -7.35
N ASN A 303 29.49 -8.25 -6.88
CA ASN A 303 29.58 -9.71 -6.99
C ASN A 303 28.38 -10.36 -6.28
N ALA A 304 27.91 -11.51 -6.79
CA ALA A 304 26.90 -12.36 -6.18
C ALA A 304 27.05 -12.54 -4.66
N SER A 305 28.30 -12.60 -4.17
CA SER A 305 28.62 -12.71 -2.74
C SER A 305 28.12 -11.55 -1.87
N GLN A 306 28.00 -10.33 -2.42
CA GLN A 306 27.64 -9.16 -1.61
C GLN A 306 26.15 -9.06 -1.32
N TRP A 307 25.28 -9.35 -2.29
CA TRP A 307 23.84 -9.31 -2.06
C TRP A 307 23.38 -10.52 -1.23
N MET A 308 23.98 -11.69 -1.42
CA MET A 308 23.73 -12.87 -0.59
C MET A 308 24.04 -12.59 0.89
N ARG A 309 25.19 -11.97 1.17
CA ARG A 309 25.57 -11.54 2.52
C ARG A 309 24.57 -10.52 3.11
N ARG A 310 23.98 -9.65 2.28
CA ARG A 310 22.95 -8.71 2.72
C ARG A 310 21.66 -9.42 3.14
N ILE A 311 21.25 -10.48 2.44
CA ILE A 311 20.11 -11.31 2.83
C ILE A 311 20.41 -12.02 4.15
N GLU A 312 21.60 -12.62 4.27
CA GLU A 312 22.02 -13.32 5.48
C GLU A 312 22.00 -12.40 6.72
N VAL A 313 22.56 -11.19 6.62
CA VAL A 313 22.53 -10.18 7.70
C VAL A 313 21.09 -9.68 7.97
N SER A 314 20.22 -9.72 6.97
CA SER A 314 18.81 -9.36 7.12
C SER A 314 17.99 -10.49 7.76
N SER A 315 18.48 -11.73 7.76
CA SER A 315 17.79 -12.86 8.39
C SER A 315 17.64 -12.62 9.90
N PRO A 316 16.41 -12.73 10.44
CA PRO A 316 16.23 -12.61 11.88
C PRO A 316 16.91 -13.79 12.59
N ARG A 317 17.49 -13.51 13.75
CA ARG A 317 18.04 -14.55 14.62
C ARG A 317 16.88 -15.23 15.31
N VAL A 318 16.66 -16.50 15.00
CA VAL A 318 15.62 -17.34 15.61
C VAL A 318 16.31 -18.42 16.42
N GLN A 319 15.93 -18.59 17.68
CA GLN A 319 16.49 -19.66 18.51
C GLN A 319 15.95 -21.02 18.03
N ASN A 320 16.75 -22.08 18.09
CA ASN A 320 16.32 -23.42 17.65
C ASN A 320 15.01 -23.87 18.33
N ARG A 321 14.83 -23.52 19.61
CA ARG A 321 13.59 -23.82 20.36
C ARG A 321 12.35 -23.12 19.81
N GLN A 322 12.48 -21.93 19.23
CA GLN A 322 11.36 -21.24 18.57
C GLN A 322 10.99 -21.93 17.26
N ARG A 323 11.98 -22.39 16.49
CA ARG A 323 11.74 -23.08 15.20
C ARG A 323 10.92 -24.37 15.32
N GLU A 324 11.01 -25.06 16.45
CA GLU A 324 10.31 -26.35 16.67
C GLU A 324 8.87 -26.17 17.14
N ASN A 325 8.54 -25.03 17.76
CA ASN A 325 7.26 -24.83 18.44
C ASN A 325 6.28 -23.93 17.67
N VAL A 326 6.75 -23.14 16.71
CA VAL A 326 5.89 -22.23 15.94
C VAL A 326 5.09 -23.01 14.90
N ARG A 327 3.77 -22.92 14.99
CA ARG A 327 2.85 -23.48 13.99
C ARG A 327 2.73 -22.50 12.83
N ILE A 328 3.36 -22.85 11.72
CA ILE A 328 3.21 -22.13 10.45
C ILE A 328 2.01 -22.72 9.71
N PRO A 329 1.11 -21.92 9.11
CA PRO A 329 -0.06 -22.42 8.38
C PRO A 329 0.31 -23.36 7.23
N ASP A 330 -0.51 -24.39 7.04
CA ASP A 330 -0.38 -25.30 5.90
C ASP A 330 -0.73 -24.59 4.57
N GLY A 331 -0.12 -25.04 3.47
CA GLY A 331 -0.44 -24.54 2.13
C GLY A 331 0.23 -23.22 1.73
N ILE A 332 1.07 -22.64 2.60
CA ILE A 332 1.87 -21.47 2.22
C ILE A 332 2.93 -21.83 1.17
N ARG A 333 3.17 -20.91 0.23
CA ARG A 333 4.12 -21.09 -0.86
C ARG A 333 5.54 -21.25 -0.33
N GLN A 334 6.30 -22.17 -0.93
CA GLN A 334 7.70 -22.42 -0.63
C GLN A 334 8.60 -21.93 -1.76
N ILE A 335 9.88 -21.75 -1.47
CA ILE A 335 10.86 -21.46 -2.53
C ILE A 335 10.91 -22.68 -3.47
N PRO A 336 10.83 -22.49 -4.79
CA PRO A 336 10.98 -23.58 -5.74
C PRO A 336 12.30 -24.32 -5.52
N ALA A 337 12.24 -25.66 -5.44
CA ALA A 337 13.42 -26.50 -5.22
C ALA A 337 14.52 -26.28 -6.27
N GLU A 338 14.11 -25.86 -7.47
CA GLU A 338 14.95 -25.57 -8.63
C GLU A 338 15.79 -24.29 -8.47
N ALA A 339 15.39 -23.38 -7.59
CA ALA A 339 16.07 -22.10 -7.41
C ALA A 339 17.38 -22.21 -6.60
N ASN A 340 17.59 -23.30 -5.85
CA ASN A 340 18.81 -23.61 -5.08
C ASN A 340 19.38 -22.43 -4.24
N PHE A 341 18.48 -21.66 -3.59
CA PHE A 341 18.84 -20.50 -2.78
C PHE A 341 18.77 -20.79 -1.28
N THR A 342 19.70 -21.58 -0.74
CA THR A 342 19.74 -21.94 0.68
C THR A 342 19.72 -20.72 1.62
N ILE A 343 20.35 -19.61 1.21
CA ILE A 343 20.36 -18.38 2.01
C ILE A 343 18.96 -17.76 2.09
N LEU A 344 18.22 -17.76 0.99
CA LEU A 344 16.86 -17.23 0.96
C LEU A 344 15.88 -18.16 1.66
N ASP A 345 16.05 -19.48 1.52
CA ASP A 345 15.24 -20.48 2.25
C ASP A 345 15.35 -20.27 3.76
N ASN A 346 16.58 -20.13 4.26
CA ASN A 346 16.82 -19.80 5.66
C ASN A 346 16.21 -18.46 6.06
N PHE A 347 16.29 -17.44 5.21
CA PHE A 347 15.66 -16.15 5.47
C PHE A 347 14.13 -16.28 5.59
N ILE A 348 13.46 -16.88 4.60
CA ILE A 348 12.01 -17.05 4.56
C ILE A 348 11.52 -17.88 5.74
N LYS A 349 12.22 -18.97 6.06
CA LYS A 349 11.91 -19.81 7.22
C LYS A 349 12.04 -19.03 8.53
N ASN A 350 13.14 -18.30 8.71
CA ASN A 350 13.37 -17.54 9.93
C ASN A 350 12.36 -16.41 10.09
N ILE A 351 12.05 -15.69 9.01
CA ILE A 351 11.16 -14.54 9.08
C ILE A 351 9.70 -14.96 9.33
N ARG A 352 9.24 -16.05 8.70
CA ARG A 352 7.94 -16.68 9.02
C ARG A 352 7.90 -17.15 10.46
N THR A 353 8.94 -17.84 10.93
CA THR A 353 9.00 -18.31 12.32
C THR A 353 8.85 -17.13 13.29
N LYS A 354 9.58 -16.03 13.04
CA LYS A 354 9.48 -14.84 13.89
C LYS A 354 8.08 -14.21 13.87
N TYR A 355 7.49 -14.06 12.68
CA TYR A 355 6.16 -13.47 12.54
C TYR A 355 5.07 -14.29 13.27
N TYR A 356 4.99 -15.60 13.00
CA TYR A 356 3.97 -16.45 13.61
C TYR A 356 4.19 -16.69 15.11
N ASP A 357 5.44 -16.68 15.60
CA ASP A 357 5.73 -16.67 17.05
C ASP A 357 5.17 -15.40 17.70
N GLY A 358 5.37 -14.24 17.07
CA GLY A 358 4.84 -12.96 17.55
C GLY A 358 3.31 -12.94 17.61
N LEU A 359 2.63 -13.49 16.60
CA LEU A 359 1.18 -13.62 16.60
C LEU A 359 0.68 -14.52 17.73
N ALA A 360 1.28 -15.69 17.91
CA ALA A 360 0.90 -16.62 18.98
C ALA A 360 1.11 -16.01 20.38
N GLN A 361 2.17 -15.22 20.57
CA GLN A 361 2.42 -14.52 21.82
C GLN A 361 1.40 -13.41 22.07
N ALA A 362 1.01 -12.65 21.03
CA ALA A 362 0.00 -11.61 21.15
C ALA A 362 -1.39 -12.20 21.48
N GLU A 363 -1.75 -13.35 20.91
CA GLU A 363 -2.98 -14.08 21.24
C GLU A 363 -3.00 -14.51 22.72
N GLN A 364 -1.90 -15.09 23.23
CA GLN A 364 -1.78 -15.49 24.64
C GLN A 364 -1.85 -14.30 25.62
N GLN A 365 -1.38 -13.12 25.21
CA GLN A 365 -1.47 -11.91 26.04
C GLN A 365 -2.87 -11.32 26.09
N ASN A 366 -3.69 -11.54 25.06
CA ASN A 366 -5.09 -11.06 25.02
C ASN A 366 -6.06 -11.99 25.77
N GLU A 367 -5.67 -13.24 26.02
CA GLU A 367 -6.48 -14.23 26.75
C GLU A 367 -6.28 -14.18 28.28
N ASN A 368 -5.25 -13.49 28.78
CA ASN A 368 -4.94 -13.31 30.21
C ASN A 368 -5.25 -11.89 30.68
#